data_AF-A0A7S3CRP6-F1
#
_entry.id   AF-A0A7S3CRP6-F1
#
_cell.length_a   1.000
_cell.length_b   1.000
_cell.length_c   1.000
_cell.angle_alpha   90.00
_cell.angle_beta   90.00
_cell.angle_gamma   90.00
#
_symmetry.space_group_name_H-M   'P 1'
#
loop_
_entity.id
_entity.type
_entity.pdbx_description
1 polymer ?
#
loop_
_entity_poly.entity_id
_entity_poly.type
_entity_poly.pdbx_seq_one_letter_code
_entity_poly.pdbx_strand_id
1 'polypeptide(L)'
;KVVDGRRPAFVEFYAPWCGHCKEFKGEYEELAEAMGAHPELLLVKVDAEANKEIAERFGVEGFPTLMFLPVDGEAELYDGERTAEDIREFLTDRAGDVGQLSALSDHVKRFLNAGESWMMAEIIKEVETAVAEMTPTEASFGKWYVKTMNNVKTKGVAYLEAEFKRLLKMVYDQKDSLKLDKLAEFRIRLAVLKAFDSEGVLKGIEEAKKEEVRAAEEEEYEKDEL
;
A
#
# COMPACT_ATOMS: atom_id res chain seq x y z
N LYS A 1 -5.19 10.99 -12.78
CA LYS A 1 -5.85 11.07 -11.45
C LYS A 1 -6.06 12.54 -11.13
N VAL A 2 -7.19 12.91 -10.52
CA VAL A 2 -7.42 14.29 -10.04
C VAL A 2 -7.06 14.34 -8.56
N VAL A 3 -6.32 15.36 -8.14
CA VAL A 3 -6.08 15.66 -6.71
C VAL A 3 -7.16 16.66 -6.30
N ASP A 4 -8.14 16.19 -5.53
CA ASP A 4 -9.29 16.98 -5.08
C ASP A 4 -9.20 17.41 -3.60
N GLY A 5 -8.07 17.12 -2.96
CA GLY A 5 -7.83 17.41 -1.54
C GLY A 5 -8.52 16.46 -0.57
N ARG A 6 -9.21 15.40 -1.05
CA ARG A 6 -9.88 14.43 -0.17
C ARG A 6 -8.98 13.30 0.30
N ARG A 7 -7.84 13.12 -0.36
CA ARG A 7 -6.81 12.13 -0.02
C ARG A 7 -5.44 12.77 -0.14
N PRO A 8 -4.47 12.36 0.69
CA PRO A 8 -3.10 12.74 0.47
C PRO A 8 -2.63 12.28 -0.91
N ALA A 9 -1.68 13.03 -1.48
CA ALA A 9 -1.09 12.71 -2.77
C ALA A 9 0.44 12.85 -2.73
N PHE A 10 1.14 11.91 -3.33
CA PHE A 10 2.53 12.07 -3.71
C PHE A 10 2.60 12.42 -5.19
N VAL A 11 3.26 13.54 -5.50
CA VAL A 11 3.27 14.15 -6.82
C VAL A 11 4.71 14.23 -7.34
N GLU A 12 4.93 13.63 -8.50
CA GLU A 12 6.12 13.86 -9.32
C GLU A 12 5.82 14.96 -10.34
N PHE A 13 6.46 16.12 -10.19
CA PHE A 13 6.52 17.14 -11.23
C PHE A 13 7.70 16.84 -12.16
N TYR A 14 7.41 16.61 -13.43
CA TYR A 14 8.41 16.21 -14.43
C TYR A 14 8.31 17.05 -15.71
N ALA A 15 9.34 16.95 -16.55
CA ALA A 15 9.32 17.44 -17.93
C ALA A 15 9.76 16.33 -18.90
N PRO A 16 9.14 16.17 -20.08
CA PRO A 16 9.41 15.04 -20.99
C PRO A 16 10.86 14.95 -21.50
N TRP A 17 11.55 16.08 -21.58
CA TRP A 17 12.94 16.16 -22.05
C TRP A 17 13.98 15.94 -20.96
N CYS A 18 13.60 16.01 -19.68
CA CYS A 18 14.54 15.97 -18.55
C CYS A 18 15.22 14.59 -18.42
N GLY A 19 16.55 14.57 -18.38
CA GLY A 19 17.35 13.36 -18.19
C GLY A 19 17.09 12.68 -16.85
N HIS A 20 17.16 13.43 -15.75
CA HIS A 20 16.92 12.89 -14.40
C HIS A 20 15.50 12.34 -14.23
N CYS A 21 14.48 12.91 -14.90
CA CYS A 21 13.13 12.34 -14.88
C CYS A 21 13.07 10.98 -15.60
N LYS A 22 13.85 10.79 -16.67
CA LYS A 22 13.91 9.52 -17.39
C LYS A 22 14.62 8.46 -16.56
N GLU A 23 15.68 8.83 -15.84
CA GLU A 23 16.40 7.96 -14.92
C GLU A 23 15.50 7.53 -13.75
N PHE A 24 14.77 8.47 -13.15
CA PHE A 24 13.86 8.19 -12.03
C PHE A 24 12.60 7.39 -12.40
N LYS A 25 12.31 7.25 -13.71
CA LYS A 25 11.08 6.60 -14.17
C LYS A 25 10.92 5.18 -13.63
N GLY A 26 12.01 4.39 -13.58
CA GLY A 26 11.98 3.01 -13.08
C GLY A 26 11.56 2.94 -11.61
N GLU A 27 12.20 3.75 -10.77
CA GLU A 27 11.90 3.86 -9.34
C GLU A 27 10.44 4.28 -9.09
N TYR A 28 9.91 5.22 -9.88
CA TYR A 28 8.52 5.62 -9.77
C TYR A 28 7.54 4.53 -10.23
N GLU A 29 7.90 3.71 -11.22
CA GLU A 29 7.10 2.57 -11.66
C GLU A 29 7.06 1.48 -10.58
N GLU A 30 8.20 1.18 -9.95
CA GLU A 30 8.28 0.25 -8.82
C GLU A 30 7.47 0.74 -7.61
N LEU A 31 7.60 2.02 -7.26
CA LEU A 31 6.76 2.65 -6.23
C LEU A 31 5.27 2.54 -6.58
N ALA A 32 4.91 2.74 -7.84
CA ALA A 32 3.53 2.62 -8.30
C ALA A 32 3.00 1.18 -8.23
N GLU A 33 3.84 0.17 -8.44
CA GLU A 33 3.47 -1.22 -8.20
C GLU A 33 3.26 -1.48 -6.70
N ALA A 34 4.15 -0.99 -5.86
CA ALA A 34 4.10 -1.21 -4.42
C ALA A 34 2.94 -0.48 -3.74
N MET A 35 2.71 0.79 -4.08
CA MET A 35 1.81 1.72 -3.37
C MET A 35 0.62 2.20 -4.22
N GLY A 36 0.56 1.89 -5.52
CA GLY A 36 -0.48 2.42 -6.41
C GLY A 36 -1.90 1.92 -6.11
N ALA A 37 -2.01 0.81 -5.38
CA ALA A 37 -3.28 0.26 -4.89
C ALA A 37 -3.71 0.79 -3.51
N HIS A 38 -2.96 1.73 -2.91
CA HIS A 38 -3.28 2.28 -1.60
C HIS A 38 -4.69 2.90 -1.59
N PRO A 39 -5.56 2.54 -0.62
CA PRO A 39 -6.93 3.04 -0.60
C PRO A 39 -7.00 4.55 -0.35
N GLU A 40 -6.13 5.03 0.54
CA GLU A 40 -6.15 6.39 1.07
C GLU A 40 -5.09 7.32 0.44
N LEU A 41 -4.21 6.86 -0.46
CA LEU A 41 -3.09 7.65 -1.00
C LEU A 41 -3.09 7.69 -2.53
N LEU A 42 -2.80 8.87 -3.09
CA LEU A 42 -2.70 9.08 -4.53
C LEU A 42 -1.25 9.22 -4.98
N LEU A 43 -0.78 8.36 -5.87
CA LEU A 43 0.43 8.61 -6.67
C LEU A 43 0.06 9.33 -7.97
N VAL A 44 0.69 10.48 -8.24
CA VAL A 44 0.35 11.39 -9.34
C VAL A 44 1.61 11.88 -10.05
N LYS A 45 1.59 11.91 -11.38
CA LYS A 45 2.61 12.57 -12.20
C LYS A 45 2.01 13.79 -12.87
N VAL A 46 2.73 14.90 -12.89
CA VAL A 46 2.33 16.15 -13.53
C VAL A 46 3.44 16.60 -14.47
N ASP A 47 3.11 16.73 -15.76
CA ASP A 47 3.96 17.43 -16.72
C ASP A 47 3.93 18.92 -16.39
N ALA A 48 4.92 19.40 -15.66
CA ALA A 48 4.98 20.78 -15.19
C ALA A 48 5.38 21.76 -16.30
N GLU A 49 6.00 21.28 -17.39
CA GLU A 49 6.27 22.12 -18.57
C GLU A 49 5.00 22.46 -19.32
N ALA A 50 4.11 21.47 -19.49
CA ALA A 50 2.78 21.69 -20.07
C ALA A 50 1.82 22.42 -19.12
N ASN A 51 2.06 22.38 -17.80
CA ASN A 51 1.17 22.92 -16.76
C ASN A 51 1.87 23.96 -15.88
N LYS A 52 2.37 25.03 -16.49
CA LYS A 52 3.19 26.06 -15.82
C LYS A 52 2.51 26.74 -14.63
N GLU A 53 1.20 27.03 -14.73
CA GLU A 53 0.44 27.63 -13.63
C GLU A 53 0.42 26.73 -12.38
N ILE A 54 0.36 25.40 -12.57
CA ILE A 54 0.43 24.43 -11.48
C ILE A 54 1.86 24.40 -10.92
N ALA A 55 2.87 24.37 -11.79
CA ALA A 55 4.27 24.38 -11.39
C ALA A 55 4.63 25.62 -10.54
N GLU A 56 4.19 26.82 -10.97
CA GLU A 56 4.38 28.07 -10.23
C GLU A 56 3.67 28.06 -8.88
N ARG A 57 2.42 27.58 -8.83
CA ARG A 57 1.65 27.48 -7.58
C ARG A 57 2.34 26.60 -6.54
N PHE A 58 3.00 25.53 -6.97
CA PHE A 58 3.72 24.61 -6.08
C PHE A 58 5.22 24.93 -5.96
N GLY A 59 5.69 26.07 -6.51
CA GLY A 59 7.09 26.48 -6.38
C GLY A 59 8.08 25.51 -7.03
N VAL A 60 7.71 24.89 -8.15
CA VAL A 60 8.57 23.93 -8.86
C VAL A 60 9.67 24.67 -9.62
N GLU A 61 10.90 24.60 -9.10
CA GLU A 61 12.08 25.27 -9.70
C GLU A 61 12.98 24.33 -10.53
N GLY A 62 12.76 23.02 -10.43
CA GLY A 62 13.59 22.01 -11.10
C GLY A 62 12.89 20.66 -11.26
N PHE A 63 13.53 19.75 -12.01
CA PHE A 63 12.95 18.44 -12.33
C PHE A 63 13.90 17.25 -12.04
N PRO A 64 13.36 16.10 -11.61
CA PRO A 64 12.02 15.97 -11.02
C PRO A 64 11.94 16.73 -9.69
N THR A 65 10.76 17.25 -9.38
CA THR A 65 10.39 17.72 -8.03
C THR A 65 9.38 16.74 -7.46
N LEU A 66 9.65 16.20 -6.28
CA LEU A 66 8.82 15.22 -5.60
C LEU A 66 8.17 15.90 -4.39
N MET A 67 6.85 15.76 -4.25
CA MET A 67 6.10 16.51 -3.26
C MET A 67 4.97 15.70 -2.66
N PHE A 68 4.83 15.77 -1.34
CA PHE A 68 3.70 15.23 -0.61
C PHE A 68 2.68 16.31 -0.30
N LEU A 69 1.43 16.04 -0.66
CA LEU A 69 0.29 16.90 -0.44
C LEU A 69 -0.59 16.21 0.61
N PRO A 70 -0.59 16.64 1.88
CA PRO A 70 -1.52 16.12 2.86
C PRO A 70 -2.96 16.58 2.55
N VAL A 71 -3.95 15.94 3.18
CA VAL A 71 -5.36 16.42 3.14
C VAL A 71 -5.46 17.77 3.84
N ASP A 72 -4.83 17.86 5.02
CA ASP A 72 -4.76 19.04 5.85
C ASP A 72 -3.30 19.44 6.05
N GLY A 73 -2.99 20.72 5.81
CA GLY A 73 -1.64 21.26 5.98
C GLY A 73 -1.02 21.75 4.68
N GLU A 74 0.27 22.07 4.74
CA GLU A 74 1.03 22.58 3.62
C GLU A 74 1.69 21.45 2.83
N ALA A 75 1.97 21.71 1.56
CA ALA A 75 2.72 20.79 0.72
C ALA A 75 4.15 20.63 1.25
N GLU A 76 4.61 19.39 1.32
CA GLU A 76 5.94 19.03 1.81
C GLU A 76 6.81 18.59 0.64
N LEU A 77 7.96 19.26 0.47
CA LEU A 77 8.97 18.81 -0.49
C LEU A 77 9.61 17.52 0.03
N TYR A 78 9.74 16.53 -0.85
CA TYR A 78 10.52 15.34 -0.56
C TYR A 78 11.97 15.53 -1.02
N ASP A 79 12.89 15.48 -0.06
CA ASP A 79 14.33 15.69 -0.24
C ASP A 79 15.19 14.45 0.07
N GLY A 80 14.53 13.29 0.30
CA GLY A 80 15.17 11.99 0.52
C GLY A 80 15.76 11.34 -0.73
N GLU A 81 16.14 10.07 -0.61
CA GLU A 81 16.72 9.30 -1.71
C GLU A 81 15.67 9.00 -2.77
N ARG A 82 16.00 9.17 -4.05
CA ARG A 82 15.03 8.96 -5.14
C ARG A 82 14.89 7.48 -5.51
N THR A 83 14.84 6.60 -4.52
CA THR A 83 14.60 5.17 -4.65
C THR A 83 13.14 4.85 -4.29
N ALA A 84 12.59 3.80 -4.88
CA ALA A 84 11.23 3.35 -4.59
C ALA A 84 11.06 2.99 -3.10
N GLU A 85 12.11 2.44 -2.49
CA GLU A 85 12.13 2.05 -1.08
C GLU A 85 12.05 3.26 -0.14
N ASP A 86 12.93 4.25 -0.28
CA ASP A 86 12.96 5.43 0.61
C ASP A 86 11.66 6.24 0.49
N ILE A 87 11.15 6.40 -0.74
CA ILE A 87 9.87 7.07 -0.96
C ILE A 87 8.72 6.27 -0.33
N ARG A 88 8.71 4.95 -0.47
CA ARG A 88 7.68 4.10 0.13
C ARG A 88 7.68 4.23 1.65
N GLU A 89 8.84 4.23 2.30
CA GLU A 89 8.95 4.43 3.75
C GLU A 89 8.40 5.80 4.15
N PHE A 90 8.83 6.86 3.46
CA PHE A 90 8.34 8.22 3.68
C PHE A 90 6.81 8.32 3.57
N LEU A 91 6.21 7.63 2.59
CA LEU A 91 4.76 7.60 2.40
C LEU A 91 4.04 6.73 3.41
N THR A 92 4.65 5.61 3.82
CA THR A 92 4.09 4.70 4.83
C THR A 92 3.97 5.41 6.18
N ASP A 93 4.95 6.23 6.54
CA ASP A 93 4.93 7.01 7.78
C ASP A 93 3.81 8.06 7.81
N ARG A 94 3.40 8.57 6.65
CA ARG A 94 2.40 9.65 6.53
C ARG A 94 0.99 9.16 6.25
N ALA A 95 0.86 8.07 5.50
CA ALA A 95 -0.42 7.59 4.98
C ALA A 95 -0.75 6.13 5.35
N GLY A 96 0.17 5.43 6.02
CA GLY A 96 0.06 3.99 6.28
C GLY A 96 0.58 3.13 5.13
N ASP A 97 0.70 1.82 5.39
CA ASP A 97 1.06 0.84 4.35
C ASP A 97 -0.19 0.42 3.56
N VAL A 98 -0.01 -0.12 2.36
CA VAL A 98 -1.12 -0.61 1.55
C VAL A 98 -2.00 -1.54 2.36
N GLY A 99 -3.32 -1.33 2.24
CA GLY A 99 -4.37 -2.09 2.90
C GLY A 99 -4.61 -1.78 4.36
N GLN A 100 -3.85 -0.86 4.95
CA GLN A 100 -4.28 -0.18 6.16
C GLN A 100 -5.42 0.79 5.81
N LEU A 101 -6.43 0.84 6.68
CA LEU A 101 -7.48 1.84 6.64
C LEU A 101 -7.44 2.56 7.99
N SER A 102 -7.04 3.82 7.96
CA SER A 102 -6.85 4.64 9.16
C SER A 102 -8.10 4.65 10.05
N ALA A 103 -9.29 4.78 9.44
CA ALA A 103 -10.58 4.78 10.11
C ALA A 103 -10.91 3.45 10.84
N LEU A 104 -10.27 2.34 10.49
CA LEU A 104 -10.52 1.02 11.08
C LEU A 104 -9.44 0.58 12.07
N SER A 105 -8.34 1.32 12.23
CA SER A 105 -7.21 0.90 13.06
C SER A 105 -7.59 0.68 14.54
N ASP A 106 -8.42 1.56 15.11
CA ASP A 106 -8.91 1.40 16.50
C ASP A 106 -9.83 0.19 16.65
N HIS A 107 -10.72 -0.03 15.67
CA HIS A 107 -11.61 -1.19 15.65
C HIS A 107 -10.82 -2.51 15.64
N VAL A 108 -9.74 -2.59 14.86
CA VAL A 108 -8.87 -3.77 14.84
C VAL A 108 -8.22 -4.01 16.21
N LYS A 109 -7.70 -2.96 16.86
CA LYS A 109 -7.11 -3.08 18.21
C LYS A 109 -8.14 -3.56 19.22
N ARG A 110 -9.32 -2.96 19.25
CA ARG A 110 -10.43 -3.39 20.13
C ARG A 110 -10.84 -4.83 19.84
N PHE A 111 -10.90 -5.21 18.57
CA PHE A 111 -11.28 -6.55 18.13
C PHE A 111 -10.29 -7.62 18.60
N LEU A 112 -8.98 -7.39 18.44
CA LEU A 112 -7.94 -8.33 18.85
C LEU A 112 -7.86 -8.50 20.38
N ASN A 113 -8.21 -7.45 21.13
CA ASN A 113 -8.25 -7.48 22.60
C ASN A 113 -9.61 -7.89 23.18
N ALA A 114 -10.60 -8.20 22.33
CA ALA A 114 -11.91 -8.63 22.80
C ALA A 114 -11.81 -10.05 23.38
N GLY A 115 -11.95 -10.17 24.70
CA GLY A 115 -11.92 -11.45 25.40
C GLY A 115 -13.16 -12.33 25.17
N GLU A 116 -14.24 -11.76 24.61
CA GLU A 116 -15.54 -12.42 24.45
C GLU A 116 -16.08 -12.32 23.02
N SER A 117 -16.69 -13.41 22.54
CA SER A 117 -17.18 -13.54 21.16
C SER A 117 -18.29 -12.54 20.79
N TRP A 118 -19.09 -12.12 21.78
CA TRP A 118 -20.15 -11.13 21.55
C TRP A 118 -19.58 -9.71 21.36
N MET A 119 -18.52 -9.34 22.09
CA MET A 119 -17.81 -8.06 21.89
C MET A 119 -17.19 -7.99 20.51
N MET A 120 -16.56 -9.09 20.06
CA MET A 120 -16.07 -9.22 18.68
C MET A 120 -17.19 -9.01 17.65
N ALA A 121 -18.39 -9.53 17.92
CA ALA A 121 -19.55 -9.38 17.03
C ALA A 121 -20.03 -7.92 16.94
N GLU A 122 -20.04 -7.19 18.05
CA GLU A 122 -20.40 -5.77 18.07
C GLU A 122 -19.40 -4.93 17.29
N ILE A 123 -18.10 -5.17 17.49
CA ILE A 123 -17.04 -4.45 16.75
C ILE A 123 -17.12 -4.75 15.25
N ILE A 124 -17.39 -6.00 14.85
CA ILE A 124 -17.63 -6.34 13.43
C ILE A 124 -18.78 -5.51 12.85
N LYS A 125 -19.88 -5.34 13.59
CA LYS A 125 -21.02 -4.53 13.15
C LYS A 125 -20.69 -3.04 13.04
N GLU A 126 -19.87 -2.50 13.95
CA GLU A 126 -19.35 -1.14 13.85
C GLU A 126 -18.50 -0.98 12.57
N VAL A 127 -17.61 -1.92 12.29
CA VAL A 127 -16.80 -1.92 11.06
C VAL A 127 -17.67 -2.03 9.81
N GLU A 128 -18.68 -2.89 9.78
CA GLU A 128 -19.63 -2.99 8.66
C GLU A 128 -20.35 -1.65 8.40
N THR A 129 -20.74 -0.95 9.47
CA THR A 129 -21.38 0.36 9.37
C THR A 129 -20.40 1.41 8.83
N ALA A 130 -19.17 1.45 9.34
CA ALA A 130 -18.15 2.37 8.85
C ALA A 130 -17.83 2.12 7.36
N VAL A 131 -17.69 0.85 6.96
CA VAL A 131 -17.41 0.44 5.57
C VAL A 131 -18.54 0.81 4.61
N ALA A 132 -19.79 0.89 5.07
CA ALA A 132 -20.92 1.30 4.23
C ALA A 132 -20.85 2.79 3.82
N GLU A 133 -20.21 3.62 4.63
CA GLU A 133 -20.07 5.08 4.41
C GLU A 133 -18.74 5.45 3.71
N MET A 134 -17.87 4.47 3.46
CA MET A 134 -16.56 4.67 2.82
C MET A 134 -16.65 4.92 1.31
N THR A 135 -15.58 5.47 0.73
CA THR A 135 -15.46 5.54 -0.74
C THR A 135 -15.43 4.13 -1.34
N PRO A 136 -15.80 3.95 -2.63
CA PRO A 136 -15.77 2.63 -3.26
C PRO A 136 -14.41 1.92 -3.18
N THR A 137 -13.31 2.69 -3.24
CA THR A 137 -11.95 2.15 -3.10
C THR A 137 -11.71 1.64 -1.67
N GLU A 138 -11.92 2.47 -0.65
CA GLU A 138 -11.76 2.06 0.76
C GLU A 138 -12.69 0.91 1.13
N ALA A 139 -13.95 0.95 0.68
CA ALA A 139 -14.93 -0.10 0.94
C ALA A 139 -14.51 -1.47 0.36
N SER A 140 -13.74 -1.50 -0.72
CA SER A 140 -13.18 -2.75 -1.26
C SER A 140 -12.20 -3.42 -0.31
N PHE A 141 -11.38 -2.62 0.40
CA PHE A 141 -10.51 -3.07 1.48
C PHE A 141 -11.31 -3.41 2.73
N GLY A 142 -12.24 -2.53 3.13
CA GLY A 142 -13.11 -2.70 4.30
C GLY A 142 -13.90 -4.01 4.31
N LYS A 143 -14.37 -4.48 3.14
CA LYS A 143 -14.99 -5.81 3.01
C LYS A 143 -14.06 -6.95 3.41
N TRP A 144 -12.76 -6.83 3.13
CA TRP A 144 -11.76 -7.79 3.58
C TRP A 144 -11.48 -7.68 5.08
N TYR A 145 -11.53 -6.48 5.69
CA TYR A 145 -11.48 -6.34 7.16
C TYR A 145 -12.60 -7.12 7.82
N VAL A 146 -13.85 -6.91 7.40
CA VAL A 146 -15.04 -7.61 7.93
C VAL A 146 -14.87 -9.13 7.78
N LYS A 147 -14.42 -9.59 6.60
CA LYS A 147 -14.21 -11.01 6.34
C LYS A 147 -13.09 -11.61 7.20
N THR A 148 -11.99 -10.89 7.39
CA THR A 148 -10.89 -11.30 8.26
C THR A 148 -11.35 -11.38 9.71
N MET A 149 -12.05 -10.37 10.22
CA MET A 149 -12.60 -10.38 11.59
C MET A 149 -13.56 -11.56 11.81
N ASN A 150 -14.45 -11.85 10.87
CA ASN A 150 -15.33 -13.01 10.97
C ASN A 150 -14.56 -14.35 10.99
N ASN A 151 -13.50 -14.48 10.20
CA ASN A 151 -12.65 -15.67 10.24
C ASN A 151 -11.88 -15.78 11.56
N VAL A 152 -11.32 -14.68 12.08
CA VAL A 152 -10.61 -14.69 13.38
C VAL A 152 -11.57 -15.03 14.51
N LYS A 153 -12.78 -14.44 14.54
CA LYS A 153 -13.81 -14.76 15.53
C LYS A 153 -14.18 -16.24 15.55
N THR A 154 -14.19 -16.90 14.39
CA THR A 154 -14.63 -18.30 14.25
C THR A 154 -13.50 -19.33 14.36
N LYS A 155 -12.30 -18.99 13.89
CA LYS A 155 -11.15 -19.90 13.78
C LYS A 155 -9.99 -19.54 14.71
N GLY A 156 -10.08 -18.42 15.41
CA GLY A 156 -9.02 -17.86 16.25
C GLY A 156 -7.95 -17.11 15.45
N VAL A 157 -7.03 -16.47 16.18
CA VAL A 157 -5.94 -15.64 15.62
C VAL A 157 -4.96 -16.43 14.75
N ALA A 158 -4.83 -17.74 14.96
CA ALA A 158 -4.00 -18.63 14.14
C ALA A 158 -4.44 -18.66 12.65
N TYR A 159 -5.68 -18.26 12.36
CA TYR A 159 -6.14 -18.07 10.98
C TYR A 159 -5.28 -17.07 10.21
N LEU A 160 -4.84 -15.98 10.86
CA LEU A 160 -4.09 -14.90 10.21
C LEU A 160 -2.82 -15.43 9.56
N GLU A 161 -1.98 -16.12 10.33
CA GLU A 161 -0.73 -16.70 9.85
C GLU A 161 -0.96 -17.74 8.74
N ALA A 162 -1.93 -18.64 8.94
CA ALA A 162 -2.23 -19.69 7.95
C ALA A 162 -2.69 -19.12 6.61
N GLU A 163 -3.58 -18.12 6.65
CA GLU A 163 -4.06 -17.46 5.44
C GLU A 163 -2.98 -16.59 4.79
N PHE A 164 -2.15 -15.93 5.59
CA PHE A 164 -1.05 -15.10 5.10
C PHE A 164 -0.04 -15.94 4.31
N LYS A 165 0.44 -17.06 4.88
CA LYS A 165 1.33 -18.00 4.18
C LYS A 165 0.71 -18.55 2.89
N ARG A 166 -0.58 -18.90 2.93
CA ARG A 166 -1.31 -19.37 1.74
C ARG A 166 -1.29 -18.31 0.65
N LEU A 167 -1.57 -17.05 0.98
CA LEU A 167 -1.62 -15.95 0.02
C LEU A 167 -0.24 -15.57 -0.51
N LEU A 168 0.81 -15.60 0.33
CA LEU A 168 2.19 -15.39 -0.13
C LEU A 168 2.57 -16.42 -1.20
N LYS A 169 2.27 -17.70 -0.97
CA LYS A 169 2.45 -18.74 -1.98
C LYS A 169 1.72 -18.42 -3.30
N MET A 170 0.49 -17.93 -3.22
CA MET A 170 -0.24 -17.55 -4.44
C MET A 170 0.44 -16.39 -5.19
N VAL A 171 0.91 -15.39 -4.45
CA VAL A 171 1.45 -14.13 -5.00
C VAL A 171 2.88 -14.26 -5.50
N TYR A 172 3.71 -15.11 -4.90
CA TYR A 172 5.11 -15.27 -5.27
C TYR A 172 5.33 -16.52 -6.13
N ASP A 173 4.79 -17.67 -5.72
CA ASP A 173 5.12 -18.96 -6.36
C ASP A 173 4.18 -19.30 -7.53
N GLN A 174 3.03 -18.65 -7.61
CA GLN A 174 1.98 -18.96 -8.59
C GLN A 174 1.57 -17.74 -9.43
N LYS A 175 2.32 -16.64 -9.36
CA LYS A 175 1.97 -15.36 -10.02
C LYS A 175 1.66 -15.51 -11.51
N ASP A 176 2.47 -16.29 -12.23
CA ASP A 176 2.33 -16.45 -13.69
C ASP A 176 1.11 -17.29 -14.09
N SER A 177 0.55 -18.07 -13.17
CA SER A 177 -0.68 -18.84 -13.40
C SER A 177 -1.95 -18.04 -13.10
N LEU A 178 -1.83 -16.85 -12.51
CA LEU A 178 -2.95 -16.04 -12.06
C LEU A 178 -3.27 -14.91 -13.04
N LYS A 179 -4.56 -14.61 -13.17
CA LYS A 179 -5.00 -13.39 -13.83
C LYS A 179 -4.63 -12.17 -12.98
N LEU A 180 -4.37 -11.04 -13.64
CA LEU A 180 -3.94 -9.80 -13.00
C LEU A 180 -4.91 -9.30 -11.91
N ASP A 181 -6.22 -9.40 -12.16
CA ASP A 181 -7.26 -9.03 -11.19
C ASP A 181 -7.21 -9.91 -9.94
N LYS A 182 -6.94 -11.21 -10.11
CA LYS A 182 -6.81 -12.15 -9.00
C LYS A 182 -5.54 -11.92 -8.19
N LEU A 183 -4.42 -11.65 -8.86
CA LEU A 183 -3.16 -11.29 -8.21
C LEU A 183 -3.32 -10.02 -7.38
N ALA A 184 -3.97 -8.99 -7.94
CA ALA A 184 -4.28 -7.75 -7.23
C ALA A 184 -5.17 -7.99 -6.00
N GLU A 185 -6.22 -8.83 -6.11
CA GLU A 185 -7.05 -9.21 -4.96
C GLU A 185 -6.22 -9.88 -3.84
N PHE A 186 -5.30 -10.78 -4.19
CA PHE A 186 -4.45 -11.44 -3.19
C PHE A 186 -3.48 -10.49 -2.52
N ARG A 187 -2.88 -9.55 -3.27
CA ARG A 187 -2.03 -8.49 -2.70
C ARG A 187 -2.82 -7.62 -1.71
N ILE A 188 -4.04 -7.21 -2.07
CA ILE A 188 -4.94 -6.47 -1.17
C ILE A 188 -5.23 -7.27 0.11
N ARG A 189 -5.46 -8.57 0.01
CA ARG A 189 -5.75 -9.41 1.17
C ARG A 189 -4.54 -9.57 2.09
N LEU A 190 -3.33 -9.76 1.54
CA LEU A 190 -2.10 -9.79 2.32
C LEU A 190 -1.93 -8.48 3.10
N ALA A 191 -2.06 -7.36 2.39
CA ALA A 191 -2.05 -6.02 2.93
C ALA A 191 -3.05 -5.82 4.09
N VAL A 192 -4.31 -6.25 3.92
CA VAL A 192 -5.32 -6.20 4.99
C VAL A 192 -4.97 -7.10 6.18
N LEU A 193 -4.43 -8.30 5.96
CA LEU A 193 -4.03 -9.18 7.07
C LEU A 193 -2.95 -8.55 7.95
N LYS A 194 -2.01 -7.80 7.36
CA LYS A 194 -0.97 -7.07 8.11
C LYS A 194 -1.56 -6.01 9.04
N ALA A 195 -2.74 -5.47 8.76
CA ALA A 195 -3.41 -4.56 9.69
C ALA A 195 -3.80 -5.23 11.02
N PHE A 196 -3.88 -6.57 11.06
CA PHE A 196 -4.13 -7.37 12.25
C PHE A 196 -2.84 -7.91 12.90
N ASP A 197 -1.67 -7.59 12.36
CA ASP A 197 -0.37 -8.09 12.83
C ASP A 197 0.17 -7.28 14.02
N SER A 198 -0.46 -7.42 15.18
CA SER A 198 -0.07 -6.68 16.39
C SER A 198 1.33 -7.02 16.91
N GLU A 199 1.86 -8.18 16.56
CA GLU A 199 3.14 -8.71 17.06
C GLU A 199 4.26 -8.72 15.99
N GLY A 200 3.98 -8.27 14.77
CA GLY A 200 4.96 -8.26 13.67
C GLY A 200 5.31 -9.64 13.10
N VAL A 201 4.51 -10.67 13.41
CA VAL A 201 4.73 -12.05 12.97
C VAL A 201 4.54 -12.17 11.46
N LEU A 202 3.49 -11.55 10.91
CA LEU A 202 3.23 -11.59 9.47
C LEU A 202 4.28 -10.81 8.70
N LYS A 203 4.73 -9.67 9.23
CA LYS A 203 5.83 -8.88 8.66
C LYS A 203 7.09 -9.73 8.49
N GLY A 204 7.52 -10.43 9.54
CA GLY A 204 8.70 -11.31 9.46
C GLY A 204 8.55 -12.45 8.45
N ILE A 205 7.35 -13.01 8.28
CA ILE A 205 7.08 -14.05 7.27
C ILE A 205 7.19 -13.48 5.84
N GLU A 206 6.70 -12.25 5.62
CA GLU A 206 6.80 -11.59 4.31
C GLU A 206 8.26 -11.26 3.95
N GLU A 207 9.03 -10.75 4.90
CA GLU A 207 10.46 -10.44 4.72
C GLU A 207 11.25 -11.69 4.35
N ALA A 208 11.08 -12.78 5.10
CA ALA A 208 11.73 -14.06 4.79
C ALA A 208 11.37 -14.57 3.38
N LYS A 209 10.10 -14.38 2.94
CA LYS A 209 9.69 -14.80 1.60
C LYS A 209 10.31 -13.92 0.51
N LYS A 210 10.46 -12.62 0.74
CA LYS A 210 11.13 -11.69 -0.20
C LYS A 210 12.60 -12.05 -0.36
N GLU A 211 13.29 -12.37 0.73
CA GLU A 211 14.68 -12.82 0.70
C GLU A 211 14.85 -14.13 -0.07
N GLU A 212 13.96 -15.11 0.16
CA GLU A 212 13.93 -16.38 -0.58
C GLU A 212 13.80 -16.15 -2.10
N VAL A 213 12.89 -15.26 -2.50
CA VAL A 213 12.63 -14.95 -3.92
C VAL A 213 13.82 -14.23 -4.55
N ARG A 214 14.39 -13.23 -3.87
CA ARG A 214 15.57 -12.51 -4.36
C ARG A 214 16.75 -13.47 -4.57
N ALA A 215 17.01 -14.36 -3.61
CA ALA A 215 18.08 -15.35 -3.74
C ALA A 215 17.86 -16.30 -4.93
N ALA A 216 16.62 -16.70 -5.20
CA ALA A 216 16.30 -17.56 -6.35
C ALA A 216 16.50 -16.84 -7.69
N GLU A 217 16.16 -15.55 -7.77
CA GLU A 217 16.37 -14.72 -8.97
C GLU A 217 17.87 -14.47 -9.23
N GLU A 218 18.66 -14.23 -8.18
CA GLU A 218 20.12 -14.13 -8.28
C GLU A 218 20.76 -15.44 -8.79
N GLU A 219 20.32 -16.60 -8.27
CA GLU A 219 20.81 -17.91 -8.73
C GLU A 219 20.43 -18.24 -10.19
N GLU A 220 19.28 -17.77 -10.68
CA GLU A 220 18.85 -17.94 -12.07
C GLU A 220 19.69 -17.07 -13.01
N TYR A 221 19.94 -15.82 -12.62
CA TYR A 221 20.80 -14.90 -13.35
C TYR A 221 22.23 -15.43 -13.52
N GLU A 222 22.85 -15.95 -12.44
CA GLU A 222 24.19 -16.53 -12.51
C GLU A 222 24.27 -17.77 -13.42
N LYS A 223 23.17 -18.52 -13.58
CA LYS A 223 23.11 -19.69 -14.48
C LYS A 223 22.98 -19.29 -15.94
N ASP A 224 22.31 -18.17 -16.24
CA ASP A 224 22.11 -17.68 -17.60
C ASP A 224 23.35 -16.95 -18.17
N GLU A 225 24.29 -16.51 -17.33
CA GLU A 225 25.57 -15.91 -17.73
C GLU A 225 26.71 -16.92 -17.99
N LEU A 226 26.51 -18.22 -17.71
CA LEU A 226 27.49 -19.32 -17.87
C LEU A 226 27.27 -20.17 -19.13
#